data_AF-A0A1V9YCQ3-F1
#
_entry.id   AF-A0A1V9YCQ3-F1
#
_cell.length_a   1.000
_cell.length_b   1.000
_cell.length_c   1.000
_cell.angle_alpha   90.00
_cell.angle_beta   90.00
_cell.angle_gamma   90.00
#
_symmetry.space_group_name_H-M   'P 1'
#
loop_
_entity.id
_entity.type
_entity.pdbx_description
1 polymer ?
#
loop_
_entity_poly.entity_id
_entity_poly.type
_entity_poly.pdbx_seq_one_letter_code
_entity_poly.pdbx_strand_id
1 'polypeptide(L)'
;GIYIPFLTAKLLSSPIPGLALKGIAIGNAYTDVAVEAPAFFEYMYTHALISIETHRAIQTNCGDQLVRACLQGNLSCSNDCARALVEGYLSSDSFAMDPYYIYGDVCQIPSSQASLLPSPKLRPMHRGVIGPCAAQYTASYLRQPEVQKVLHIPTQTQWTDCSAEVSFAYHSSPSALQKYPSILKSGMKVLIYAGDADTVVNFMGTQRWLTQEGLNLSVVSPWRGWFGPDKQLAGYTEGYTNLTFTTVKGAGHMVPAMRPLHALYMFECFVYGDAACAKFTYPVDGFEALTGAATTTDSSATSHGALWTVAGIAVGVAVVAGLAWGYRKMRGSKAEYAPLTA
;
A
#
# COMPACT_ATOMS: atom_id res chain seq x y z
N GLY A 1 10.48 8.24 -7.78
CA GLY A 1 10.24 8.76 -9.13
C GLY A 1 11.32 9.69 -9.67
N ILE A 2 12.58 9.63 -9.21
CA ILE A 2 13.66 10.46 -9.79
C ILE A 2 14.41 9.72 -10.91
N TYR A 3 14.87 8.49 -10.65
CA TYR A 3 15.69 7.75 -11.62
C TYR A 3 14.98 7.51 -12.96
N ILE A 4 13.72 7.05 -12.92
CA ILE A 4 13.00 6.66 -14.12
C ILE A 4 12.82 7.86 -15.07
N PRO A 5 12.29 9.03 -14.67
CA PRO A 5 12.17 10.16 -15.59
C PRO A 5 13.51 10.68 -16.12
N PHE A 6 14.57 10.71 -15.29
CA PHE A 6 15.90 11.11 -15.75
C PHE A 6 16.48 10.13 -16.79
N LEU A 7 16.35 8.82 -16.54
CA LEU A 7 16.77 7.78 -17.47
C LEU A 7 15.96 7.83 -18.77
N THR A 8 14.64 7.94 -18.68
CA THR A 8 13.76 8.03 -19.85
C THR A 8 14.09 9.25 -20.69
N ALA A 9 14.26 10.43 -20.08
CA ALA A 9 14.67 11.63 -20.80
C ALA A 9 16.02 11.43 -21.52
N LYS A 10 16.97 10.74 -20.87
CA LYS A 10 18.27 10.41 -21.48
C LYS A 10 18.14 9.44 -22.65
N LEU A 11 17.29 8.41 -22.53
CA LEU A 11 17.04 7.45 -23.62
C LEU A 11 16.29 8.09 -24.79
N LEU A 12 15.45 9.09 -24.54
CA LEU A 12 14.81 9.87 -25.60
C LEU A 12 15.80 10.77 -26.32
N SER A 13 16.74 11.41 -25.60
CA SER A 13 17.78 12.24 -26.22
C SER A 13 18.92 11.44 -26.85
N SER A 14 19.17 10.23 -26.38
CA SER A 14 20.25 9.36 -26.82
C SER A 14 19.76 7.92 -26.91
N PRO A 15 19.01 7.58 -27.97
CA PRO A 15 18.43 6.26 -28.14
C PRO A 15 19.49 5.17 -28.26
N ILE A 16 19.23 4.02 -27.65
CA ILE A 16 20.08 2.84 -27.82
C ILE A 16 19.60 2.07 -29.06
N PRO A 17 20.47 1.80 -30.05
CA PRO A 17 20.09 1.02 -31.24
C PRO A 17 19.48 -0.33 -30.85
N GLY A 18 18.34 -0.67 -31.46
CA GLY A 18 17.61 -1.91 -31.18
C GLY A 18 16.72 -1.89 -29.92
N LEU A 19 16.78 -0.84 -29.11
CA LEU A 19 15.90 -0.69 -27.94
C LEU A 19 14.73 0.26 -28.26
N ALA A 20 13.52 -0.30 -28.35
CA ALA A 20 12.31 0.47 -28.56
C ALA A 20 11.58 0.70 -27.22
N LEU A 21 11.82 1.86 -26.60
CA LEU A 21 11.13 2.23 -25.36
C LEU A 21 9.65 2.55 -25.62
N LYS A 22 8.73 1.93 -24.86
CA LYS A 22 7.26 2.01 -25.10
C LYS A 22 6.48 2.78 -24.04
N GLY A 23 6.96 2.76 -22.80
CA GLY A 23 6.32 3.43 -21.68
C GLY A 23 7.15 3.34 -20.42
N ILE A 24 6.67 3.99 -19.37
CA ILE A 24 7.22 3.90 -18.02
C ILE A 24 6.10 3.76 -16.99
N ALA A 25 6.35 2.99 -15.95
CA ALA A 25 5.49 2.89 -14.78
C ALA A 25 6.29 3.23 -13.52
N ILE A 26 5.73 4.03 -12.62
CA ILE A 26 6.39 4.46 -11.39
C ILE A 26 5.40 4.34 -10.22
N GLY A 27 5.73 3.46 -9.27
CA GLY A 27 5.01 3.31 -8.01
C GLY A 27 5.49 4.31 -6.96
N ASN A 28 4.56 4.85 -6.16
CA ASN A 28 4.83 5.73 -5.02
C ASN A 28 5.90 6.76 -5.38
N ALA A 29 5.55 7.58 -6.38
CA ALA A 29 6.51 8.25 -7.24
C ALA A 29 7.10 9.53 -6.63
N TYR A 30 8.13 9.41 -5.79
CA TYR A 30 8.86 10.58 -5.26
C TYR A 30 9.46 11.40 -6.41
N THR A 31 8.91 12.57 -6.66
CA THR A 31 9.10 13.34 -7.90
C THR A 31 9.54 14.77 -7.63
N ASP A 32 8.96 15.45 -6.64
CA ASP A 32 9.27 16.83 -6.29
C ASP A 32 9.08 17.04 -4.80
N VAL A 33 10.19 17.21 -4.09
CA VAL A 33 10.19 17.34 -2.62
C VAL A 33 9.34 18.52 -2.18
N ALA A 34 9.40 19.62 -2.93
CA ALA A 34 8.69 20.82 -2.56
C ALA A 34 7.18 20.60 -2.67
N VAL A 35 6.70 20.03 -3.77
CA VAL A 35 5.26 19.81 -3.97
C VAL A 35 4.72 18.71 -3.05
N GLU A 36 5.48 17.65 -2.83
CA GLU A 36 5.00 16.47 -2.10
C GLU A 36 5.06 16.62 -0.58
N ALA A 37 6.06 17.33 -0.06
CA ALA A 37 6.29 17.38 1.39
C ALA A 37 5.13 17.96 2.23
N PRO A 38 4.44 19.04 1.82
CA PRO A 38 3.29 19.54 2.58
C PRO A 38 2.14 18.52 2.69
N ALA A 39 2.00 17.62 1.71
CA ALA A 39 0.97 16.59 1.72
C ALA A 39 1.19 15.54 2.83
N PHE A 40 2.42 15.40 3.35
CA PHE A 40 2.75 14.45 4.42
C PHE A 40 1.88 14.67 5.68
N PHE A 41 1.83 15.90 6.20
CA PHE A 41 1.09 16.18 7.44
C PHE A 41 -0.43 16.20 7.22
N GLU A 42 -0.89 16.58 6.03
CA GLU A 42 -2.30 16.44 5.65
C GLU A 42 -2.72 14.95 5.61
N TYR A 43 -1.85 14.11 5.03
CA TYR A 43 -2.04 12.67 5.05
C TYR A 43 -2.10 12.11 6.47
N MET A 44 -1.17 12.49 7.34
CA MET A 44 -1.17 12.03 8.73
C MET A 44 -2.45 12.42 9.47
N TYR A 45 -2.93 13.66 9.29
CA TYR A 45 -4.16 14.13 9.93
C TYR A 45 -5.38 13.34 9.45
N THR A 46 -5.53 13.18 8.14
CA THR A 46 -6.67 12.45 7.55
C THR A 46 -6.71 10.97 7.93
N HIS A 47 -5.59 10.42 8.41
CA HIS A 47 -5.45 9.04 8.87
C HIS A 47 -5.35 8.93 10.40
N ALA A 48 -5.72 9.98 11.14
CA ALA A 48 -5.73 10.02 12.61
C ALA A 48 -4.36 9.74 13.27
N LEU A 49 -3.26 10.03 12.57
CA LEU A 49 -1.89 9.88 13.07
C LEU A 49 -1.42 11.12 13.84
N ILE A 50 -2.05 12.27 13.62
CA ILE A 50 -1.81 13.51 14.38
C ILE A 50 -3.14 14.15 14.75
N SER A 51 -3.15 14.94 15.82
CA SER A 51 -4.34 15.65 16.28
C SER A 51 -4.72 16.81 15.35
N ILE A 52 -5.98 17.26 15.47
CA ILE A 52 -6.46 18.44 14.73
C ILE A 52 -5.76 19.72 15.18
N GLU A 53 -5.35 19.81 16.44
CA GLU A 53 -4.57 20.92 16.99
C GLU A 53 -3.22 21.02 16.29
N THR A 54 -2.50 19.89 16.18
CA THR A 54 -1.21 19.82 15.50
C THR A 54 -1.34 20.16 14.01
N HIS A 55 -2.33 19.59 13.33
CA HIS A 55 -2.60 19.91 11.93
C HIS A 55 -2.87 21.41 11.71
N ARG A 56 -3.73 22.03 12.53
CA ARG A 56 -4.01 23.47 12.45
C ARG A 56 -2.78 24.33 12.76
N ALA A 57 -1.96 23.92 13.72
CA ALA A 57 -0.70 24.61 14.03
C ALA A 57 0.25 24.60 12.82
N ILE A 58 0.38 23.46 12.13
CA ILE A 58 1.18 23.35 10.90
C ILE A 58 0.62 24.25 9.80
N GLN A 59 -0.70 24.23 9.55
CA GLN A 59 -1.32 25.07 8.53
C GLN A 59 -1.14 26.57 8.83
N THR A 60 -1.27 26.98 10.08
CA THR A 60 -1.20 28.40 10.49
C THR A 60 0.22 28.93 10.52
N ASN A 61 1.16 28.15 11.08
CA ASN A 61 2.51 28.62 11.35
C ASN A 61 3.48 28.36 10.20
N CYS A 62 3.19 27.37 9.34
CA CYS A 62 3.99 27.05 8.18
C CYS A 62 3.30 27.49 6.89
N GLY A 63 2.16 26.90 6.56
CA GLY A 63 1.71 26.84 5.17
C GLY A 63 2.70 26.11 4.26
N ASP A 64 2.29 25.82 3.01
CA ASP A 64 3.05 24.91 2.14
C ASP A 64 4.48 25.38 1.85
N GLN A 65 4.68 26.68 1.64
CA GLN A 65 6.00 27.22 1.29
C GLN A 65 7.02 27.13 2.43
N LEU A 66 6.62 27.31 3.68
CA LEU A 66 7.54 27.18 4.82
C LEU A 66 7.80 25.73 5.19
N VAL A 67 6.84 24.81 5.01
CA VAL A 67 7.11 23.36 5.15
C VAL A 67 8.25 22.96 4.21
N ARG A 68 8.19 23.40 2.95
CA ARG A 68 9.26 23.17 1.96
C ARG A 68 10.61 23.71 2.44
N ALA A 69 10.64 24.95 2.95
CA ALA A 69 11.85 25.59 3.42
C ALA A 69 12.46 24.88 4.66
N CYS A 70 11.62 24.48 5.61
CA CYS A 70 12.03 23.77 6.82
C CYS A 70 12.67 22.41 6.50
N LEU A 71 12.08 21.65 5.58
CA LEU A 71 12.58 20.33 5.22
C LEU A 71 13.85 20.37 4.38
N GLN A 72 14.10 21.47 3.66
CA GLN A 72 15.32 21.69 2.89
C GLN A 72 16.45 22.31 3.73
N GLY A 73 16.26 22.50 5.04
CA GLY A 73 17.27 23.09 5.92
C GLY A 73 17.56 24.56 5.64
N ASN A 74 16.62 25.29 5.04
CA ASN A 74 16.76 26.71 4.75
C ASN A 74 16.49 27.54 6.03
N LEU A 75 17.26 28.62 6.23
CA LEU A 75 17.16 29.57 7.34
C LEU A 75 15.80 30.29 7.44
N SER A 76 14.94 30.16 6.43
CA SER A 76 13.58 30.72 6.43
C SER A 76 12.59 29.95 7.31
N CYS A 77 12.97 28.81 7.91
CA CYS A 77 12.10 28.06 8.82
C CYS A 77 11.90 28.82 10.14
N SER A 78 10.65 29.21 10.45
CA SER A 78 10.33 29.86 11.72
C SER A 78 10.34 28.84 12.87
N ASN A 79 10.66 29.31 14.08
CA ASN A 79 10.62 28.45 15.28
C ASN A 79 9.21 27.86 15.53
N ASP A 80 8.15 28.62 15.23
CA ASP A 80 6.77 28.15 15.41
C ASP A 80 6.40 27.08 14.40
N CYS A 81 6.84 27.22 13.15
CA CYS A 81 6.66 26.18 12.14
C CYS A 81 7.47 24.92 12.51
N ALA A 82 8.76 25.08 12.81
CA ALA A 82 9.63 23.96 13.19
C ALA A 82 9.05 23.17 14.37
N ARG A 83 8.56 23.87 15.39
CA ARG A 83 7.92 23.25 16.56
C ARG A 83 6.68 22.45 16.19
N ALA A 84 5.79 22.99 15.36
CA ALA A 84 4.58 22.30 14.92
C ALA A 84 4.91 21.03 14.09
N LEU A 85 5.91 21.10 13.21
CA LEU A 85 6.36 19.94 12.43
C LEU A 85 6.96 18.85 13.32
N VAL A 86 7.80 19.23 14.28
CA VAL A 86 8.40 18.30 15.26
C VAL A 86 7.33 17.65 16.13
N GLU A 87 6.35 18.42 16.61
CA GLU A 87 5.22 17.89 17.36
C GLU A 87 4.40 16.88 16.54
N GLY A 88 4.16 17.17 15.25
CA GLY A 88 3.53 16.22 14.32
C GLY A 88 4.27 14.89 14.22
N TYR A 89 5.59 14.95 14.03
CA TYR A 89 6.42 13.74 13.99
C TYR A 89 6.37 12.96 15.31
N LEU A 90 6.61 13.62 16.44
CA LEU A 90 6.67 12.96 17.74
C LEU A 90 5.32 12.38 18.18
N SER A 91 4.22 13.11 17.98
CA SER A 91 2.88 12.67 18.38
C SER A 91 2.37 11.48 17.57
N SER A 92 2.85 11.31 16.35
CA SER A 92 2.50 10.16 15.50
C SER A 92 3.21 8.87 15.84
N ASP A 93 4.19 8.92 16.75
CA ASP A 93 5.11 7.80 17.02
C ASP A 93 5.66 7.17 15.72
N SER A 94 6.13 8.03 14.81
CA SER A 94 6.59 7.63 13.47
C SER A 94 7.74 6.61 13.50
N PHE A 95 8.37 6.41 14.66
CA PHE A 95 9.44 5.43 14.87
C PHE A 95 8.89 4.04 15.27
N ALA A 96 7.71 3.97 15.88
CA ALA A 96 7.05 2.70 16.23
C ALA A 96 6.05 2.23 15.15
N MET A 97 5.55 3.14 14.32
CA MET A 97 4.68 2.83 13.17
C MET A 97 5.50 2.38 11.94
N ASP A 98 4.93 1.56 11.06
CA ASP A 98 5.46 1.34 9.71
C ASP A 98 5.06 2.52 8.77
N PRO A 99 6.00 3.39 8.37
CA PRO A 99 5.66 4.51 7.50
C PRO A 99 5.36 4.09 6.06
N TYR A 100 5.78 2.89 5.66
CA TYR A 100 5.52 2.37 4.32
C TYR A 100 4.14 1.73 4.22
N TYR A 101 3.49 1.40 5.34
CA TYR A 101 2.13 0.88 5.39
C TYR A 101 1.50 1.12 6.76
N ILE A 102 0.73 2.20 6.89
CA ILE A 102 0.23 2.68 8.19
C ILE A 102 -0.71 1.72 8.94
N TYR A 103 -1.21 0.68 8.27
CA TYR A 103 -2.05 -0.37 8.86
C TYR A 103 -1.28 -1.67 9.12
N GLY A 104 0.04 -1.67 8.88
CA GLY A 104 0.92 -2.81 9.07
C GLY A 104 1.53 -2.87 10.46
N ASP A 105 1.79 -4.09 10.92
CA ASP A 105 2.65 -4.31 12.08
C ASP A 105 4.13 -4.08 11.70
N VAL A 106 4.96 -3.75 12.70
CA VAL A 106 6.42 -3.60 12.55
C VAL A 106 7.18 -4.86 12.97
N CYS A 107 8.39 -5.04 12.44
CA CYS A 107 9.23 -6.18 12.83
C CYS A 107 9.89 -5.95 14.18
N GLN A 108 9.48 -6.76 15.16
CA GLN A 108 10.09 -6.77 16.49
C GLN A 108 11.18 -7.84 16.63
N ILE A 109 11.39 -8.67 15.61
CA ILE A 109 12.40 -9.73 15.62
C ILE A 109 13.78 -9.08 15.37
N PRO A 110 14.80 -9.33 16.22
CA PRO A 110 16.16 -8.91 15.92
C PRO A 110 16.77 -9.76 14.79
N SER A 111 17.66 -9.18 13.99
CA SER A 111 18.31 -9.86 12.86
C SER A 111 19.02 -11.17 13.23
N SER A 112 19.54 -11.30 14.46
CA SER A 112 20.18 -12.53 14.96
C SER A 112 19.18 -13.66 15.22
N GLN A 113 17.93 -13.34 15.55
CA GLN A 113 16.87 -14.32 15.78
C GLN A 113 16.21 -14.74 14.47
N ALA A 114 16.11 -13.84 13.50
CA ALA A 114 15.55 -14.14 12.18
C ALA A 114 16.27 -15.31 11.48
N SER A 115 17.59 -15.42 11.63
CA SER A 115 18.38 -16.54 11.10
C SER A 115 18.18 -17.87 11.82
N LEU A 116 17.63 -17.87 13.03
CA LEU A 116 17.37 -19.07 13.83
C LEU A 116 15.96 -19.62 13.62
N LEU A 117 15.06 -18.83 13.05
CA LEU A 117 13.70 -19.28 12.76
C LEU A 117 13.73 -20.19 11.54
N PRO A 118 13.12 -21.40 11.61
CA PRO A 118 12.93 -22.23 10.43
C PRO A 118 12.17 -21.39 9.40
N SER A 119 12.57 -21.49 8.12
CA SER A 119 11.99 -20.72 7.01
C SER A 119 10.48 -20.58 7.23
N PRO A 120 9.99 -19.38 7.61
CA PRO A 120 8.59 -19.24 7.92
C PRO A 120 7.86 -19.60 6.63
N LYS A 121 6.94 -20.55 6.72
CA LYS A 121 5.98 -20.80 5.64
C LYS A 121 5.07 -19.58 5.57
N LEU A 122 5.61 -18.45 5.08
CA LEU A 122 4.86 -17.28 4.68
C LEU A 122 4.02 -17.77 3.52
N ARG A 123 2.80 -18.20 3.81
CA ARG A 123 1.89 -18.69 2.79
C ARG A 123 1.54 -17.48 1.92
N PRO A 124 1.82 -17.53 0.62
CA PRO A 124 1.37 -16.49 -0.26
C PRO A 124 -0.15 -16.47 -0.26
N MET A 125 -0.75 -15.42 0.30
CA MET A 125 -2.14 -15.11 -0.01
C MET A 125 -2.13 -14.07 -1.13
N HIS A 126 -3.12 -14.14 -2.02
CA HIS A 126 -3.31 -13.15 -3.09
C HIS A 126 -3.58 -11.73 -2.57
N ARG A 127 -3.70 -11.60 -1.23
CA ARG A 127 -3.88 -10.36 -0.46
C ARG A 127 -2.65 -9.95 0.37
N GLY A 128 -1.47 -10.47 0.04
CA GLY A 128 -0.19 -10.09 0.65
C GLY A 128 0.49 -11.25 1.39
N VAL A 129 1.81 -11.35 1.20
CA VAL A 129 2.71 -12.36 1.84
C VAL A 129 3.77 -11.69 2.70
N ILE A 130 3.82 -10.36 2.64
CA ILE A 130 4.87 -9.56 3.24
C ILE A 130 4.45 -9.26 4.67
N GLY A 131 4.98 -10.07 5.57
CA GLY A 131 4.95 -9.75 7.00
C GLY A 131 6.03 -8.74 7.37
N PRO A 132 5.97 -8.17 8.58
CA PRO A 132 6.88 -7.12 9.06
C PRO A 132 8.37 -7.41 8.84
N CYS A 133 8.79 -8.68 8.97
CA CYS A 133 10.20 -9.06 8.96
C CYS A 133 10.73 -9.50 7.58
N ALA A 134 10.05 -9.14 6.49
CA ALA A 134 10.42 -9.56 5.13
C ALA A 134 11.85 -9.18 4.73
N ALA A 135 12.31 -7.98 5.11
CA ALA A 135 13.68 -7.52 4.85
C ALA A 135 14.73 -8.45 5.51
N GLN A 136 14.50 -8.83 6.76
CA GLN A 136 15.42 -9.70 7.49
C GLN A 136 15.50 -11.10 6.86
N TYR A 137 14.36 -11.68 6.50
CA TYR A 137 14.32 -12.97 5.83
C TYR A 137 14.97 -12.93 4.43
N THR A 138 14.74 -11.85 3.68
CA THR A 138 15.37 -11.63 2.37
C THR A 138 16.88 -11.56 2.52
N ALA A 139 17.38 -10.80 3.49
CA ALA A 139 18.81 -10.70 3.75
C ALA A 139 19.42 -12.02 4.21
N SER A 140 18.78 -12.75 5.12
CA SER A 140 19.23 -14.08 5.54
C SER A 140 19.31 -15.06 4.37
N TYR A 141 18.35 -15.02 3.44
CA TYR A 141 18.36 -15.85 2.23
C TYR A 141 19.48 -15.44 1.27
N LEU A 142 19.61 -14.16 0.93
CA LEU A 142 20.60 -13.68 -0.05
C LEU A 142 22.05 -13.71 0.47
N ARG A 143 22.27 -13.88 1.77
CA ARG A 143 23.60 -14.08 2.37
C ARG A 143 24.07 -15.54 2.36
N GLN A 144 23.21 -16.49 2.02
CA GLN A 144 23.57 -17.91 1.92
C GLN A 144 24.63 -18.14 0.82
N PRO A 145 25.76 -18.83 1.13
CA PRO A 145 26.80 -19.09 0.13
C PRO A 145 26.30 -19.83 -1.12
N GLU A 146 25.37 -20.77 -0.94
CA GLU A 146 24.72 -21.51 -2.01
C GLU A 146 23.87 -20.61 -2.92
N VAL A 147 23.14 -19.66 -2.34
CA VAL A 147 22.34 -18.69 -3.09
C VAL A 147 23.26 -17.75 -3.87
N GLN A 148 24.31 -17.23 -3.23
CA GLN A 148 25.28 -16.35 -3.89
C GLN A 148 26.05 -17.05 -5.01
N LYS A 149 26.38 -18.34 -4.83
CA LYS A 149 27.01 -19.16 -5.87
C LYS A 149 26.09 -19.30 -7.09
N VAL A 150 24.79 -19.54 -6.89
CA VAL A 150 23.80 -19.64 -7.98
C VAL A 150 23.56 -18.30 -8.66
N LEU A 151 23.62 -17.19 -7.91
CA LEU A 151 23.52 -15.83 -8.45
C LEU A 151 24.84 -15.32 -9.08
N HIS A 152 25.88 -16.16 -9.15
CA HIS A 152 27.19 -15.83 -9.69
C HIS A 152 27.86 -14.61 -9.02
N ILE A 153 27.64 -14.44 -7.71
CA ILE A 153 28.31 -13.39 -6.95
C ILE A 153 29.78 -13.78 -6.79
N PRO A 154 30.73 -12.95 -7.27
CA PRO A 154 32.14 -13.34 -7.38
C PRO A 154 32.83 -13.55 -6.03
N THR A 155 32.36 -12.86 -4.99
CA THR A 155 32.91 -12.90 -3.63
C THR A 155 31.78 -12.97 -2.62
N GLN A 156 31.95 -13.77 -1.56
CA GLN A 156 30.98 -13.84 -0.48
C GLN A 156 30.69 -12.43 0.07
N THR A 157 29.45 -11.98 -0.10
CA THR A 157 29.04 -10.60 0.16
C THR A 157 28.04 -10.55 1.29
N GLN A 158 28.19 -9.59 2.20
CA GLN A 158 27.16 -9.31 3.21
C GLN A 158 26.06 -8.45 2.58
N TRP A 159 25.14 -9.10 1.87
CA TRP A 159 24.04 -8.41 1.20
C TRP A 159 23.16 -7.64 2.20
N THR A 160 22.69 -6.45 1.82
CA THR A 160 21.76 -5.62 2.60
C THR A 160 20.80 -4.93 1.63
N ASP A 161 19.56 -4.70 2.08
CA ASP A 161 18.49 -4.07 1.29
C ASP A 161 18.88 -2.65 0.87
N CYS A 162 19.47 -1.88 1.79
CA CYS A 162 19.86 -0.48 1.59
C CYS A 162 21.32 -0.27 2.04
N SER A 163 22.10 0.47 1.24
CA SER A 163 23.45 0.88 1.58
C SER A 163 23.46 2.30 2.15
N ALA A 164 23.85 2.44 3.42
CA ALA A 164 24.03 3.74 4.06
C ALA A 164 25.13 4.56 3.38
N GLU A 165 26.21 3.93 2.94
CA GLU A 165 27.32 4.59 2.24
C GLU A 165 26.86 5.25 0.94
N VAL A 166 26.08 4.52 0.13
CA VAL A 166 25.49 5.09 -1.10
C VAL A 166 24.55 6.23 -0.74
N SER A 167 23.71 6.07 0.29
CA SER A 167 22.78 7.12 0.72
C SER A 167 23.49 8.39 1.17
N PHE A 168 24.60 8.29 1.92
CA PHE A 168 25.37 9.45 2.39
C PHE A 168 26.15 10.13 1.26
N ALA A 169 26.61 9.36 0.26
CA ALA A 169 27.34 9.89 -0.89
C ALA A 169 26.42 10.45 -1.99
N TYR A 170 25.12 10.17 -1.94
CA TYR A 170 24.19 10.52 -3.01
C TYR A 170 23.77 12.00 -2.97
N HIS A 171 24.12 12.75 -4.00
CA HIS A 171 23.63 14.12 -4.21
C HIS A 171 22.35 14.10 -5.03
N SER A 172 21.21 14.24 -4.37
CA SER A 172 19.90 14.14 -5.02
C SER A 172 19.57 15.38 -5.87
N SER A 173 18.86 15.15 -6.98
CA SER A 173 18.14 16.22 -7.67
C SER A 173 16.83 16.50 -6.93
N PRO A 174 16.49 17.77 -6.64
CA PRO A 174 15.30 18.10 -5.86
C PRO A 174 13.98 17.86 -6.60
N SER A 175 14.03 17.73 -7.94
CA SER A 175 12.85 17.51 -8.76
C SER A 175 13.17 16.71 -10.02
N ALA A 176 12.20 15.91 -10.46
CA ALA A 176 12.14 15.28 -11.77
C ALA A 176 10.99 15.83 -12.65
N LEU A 177 10.20 16.81 -12.17
CA LEU A 177 9.06 17.36 -12.91
C LEU A 177 9.45 17.86 -14.30
N GLN A 178 10.58 18.55 -14.40
CA GLN A 178 11.12 19.08 -15.64
C GLN A 178 11.42 18.03 -16.72
N LYS A 179 11.41 16.73 -16.38
CA LYS A 179 11.60 15.64 -17.33
C LYS A 179 10.29 15.18 -17.97
N TYR A 180 9.15 15.33 -17.28
CA TYR A 180 7.87 14.84 -17.78
C TYR A 180 7.40 15.51 -19.08
N PRO A 181 7.56 16.83 -19.33
CA PRO A 181 7.10 17.44 -20.58
C PRO A 181 7.65 16.78 -21.84
N SER A 182 8.95 16.47 -21.88
CA SER A 182 9.55 15.79 -23.05
C SER A 182 9.11 14.33 -23.15
N ILE A 183 8.95 13.65 -22.01
CA ILE A 183 8.45 12.27 -21.95
C ILE A 183 7.03 12.19 -22.50
N LEU A 184 6.11 13.04 -22.02
CA LEU A 184 4.71 13.03 -22.44
C LEU A 184 4.54 13.45 -23.90
N LYS A 185 5.35 14.42 -24.37
CA LYS A 185 5.35 14.85 -25.79
C LYS A 185 5.82 13.76 -26.74
N SER A 186 6.62 12.79 -26.28
CA SER A 186 7.07 11.67 -27.11
C SER A 186 5.96 10.68 -27.49
N GLY A 187 4.79 10.77 -26.85
CA GLY A 187 3.68 9.81 -27.05
C GLY A 187 3.83 8.52 -26.25
N MET A 188 4.85 8.40 -25.40
CA MET A 188 5.01 7.26 -24.50
C MET A 188 3.89 7.20 -23.46
N LYS A 189 3.43 5.98 -23.14
CA LYS A 189 2.49 5.76 -22.05
C LYS A 189 3.21 5.88 -20.70
N VAL A 190 2.69 6.71 -19.81
CA VAL A 190 3.16 6.87 -18.44
C VAL A 190 2.09 6.38 -17.48
N LEU A 191 2.45 5.45 -16.60
CA LEU A 191 1.63 5.06 -15.46
C LEU A 191 2.29 5.55 -14.17
N ILE A 192 1.60 6.39 -13.42
CA ILE A 192 1.95 6.68 -12.04
C ILE A 192 0.95 5.94 -11.17
N TYR A 193 1.44 5.19 -10.18
CA TYR A 193 0.56 4.52 -9.23
C TYR A 193 1.03 4.74 -7.80
N ALA A 194 0.10 4.76 -6.85
CA ALA A 194 0.42 4.96 -5.44
C ALA A 194 -0.45 4.06 -4.57
N GLY A 195 0.17 3.40 -3.58
CA GLY A 195 -0.57 2.83 -2.47
C GLY A 195 -1.22 3.94 -1.63
N ASP A 196 -2.50 3.78 -1.29
CA ASP A 196 -3.23 4.77 -0.50
C ASP A 196 -2.90 4.74 0.99
N ALA A 197 -2.12 3.75 1.45
CA ALA A 197 -1.71 3.54 2.83
C ALA A 197 -0.21 3.84 3.06
N ASP A 198 0.47 4.46 2.10
CA ASP A 198 1.87 4.92 2.20
C ASP A 198 1.92 6.36 2.71
N THR A 199 2.58 6.61 3.83
CA THR A 199 2.79 8.00 4.30
C THR A 199 4.02 8.65 3.66
N VAL A 200 5.06 7.86 3.32
CA VAL A 200 6.36 8.37 2.84
C VAL A 200 6.22 9.06 1.49
N VAL A 201 5.55 8.41 0.53
CA VAL A 201 5.24 8.99 -0.78
C VAL A 201 3.75 8.81 -1.05
N ASN A 202 2.98 9.57 -0.29
CA ASN A 202 1.53 9.47 -0.32
C ASN A 202 0.93 9.92 -1.66
N PHE A 203 -0.26 9.38 -1.95
CA PHE A 203 -0.99 9.67 -3.17
C PHE A 203 -1.37 11.15 -3.32
N MET A 204 -1.57 11.89 -2.21
CA MET A 204 -1.93 13.31 -2.25
C MET A 204 -0.79 14.16 -2.82
N GLY A 205 0.45 13.91 -2.39
CA GLY A 205 1.64 14.56 -2.98
C GLY A 205 1.74 14.29 -4.48
N THR A 206 1.41 13.06 -4.90
CA THR A 206 1.37 12.70 -6.32
C THR A 206 0.32 13.50 -7.09
N GLN A 207 -0.90 13.62 -6.55
CA GLN A 207 -1.95 14.42 -7.17
C GLN A 207 -1.55 15.89 -7.29
N ARG A 208 -0.96 16.47 -6.24
CA ARG A 208 -0.53 17.87 -6.25
C ARG A 208 0.39 18.18 -7.42
N TRP A 209 1.45 17.38 -7.65
CA TRP A 209 2.37 17.68 -8.75
C TRP A 209 1.81 17.41 -10.15
N LEU A 210 0.73 16.64 -10.29
CA LEU A 210 0.01 16.48 -11.56
C LEU A 210 -0.84 17.73 -11.90
N THR A 211 -1.26 18.49 -10.88
CA THR A 211 -2.09 19.70 -11.02
C THR A 211 -1.25 20.96 -11.24
N GLN A 212 -1.87 22.14 -11.13
CA GLN A 212 -1.25 23.46 -11.25
C GLN A 212 -0.05 23.71 -10.31
N GLU A 213 0.11 22.92 -9.24
CA GLU A 213 1.29 23.00 -8.36
C GLU A 213 2.56 22.42 -8.99
N GLY A 214 2.43 21.62 -10.06
CA GLY A 214 3.53 21.03 -10.81
C GLY A 214 3.34 21.13 -12.31
N LEU A 215 2.86 20.05 -12.94
CA LEU A 215 2.78 19.93 -14.40
C LEU A 215 1.57 20.61 -15.04
N ASN A 216 0.55 20.97 -14.24
CA ASN A 216 -0.70 21.56 -14.69
C ASN A 216 -1.37 20.75 -15.81
N LEU A 217 -1.45 19.43 -15.64
CA LEU A 217 -2.04 18.55 -16.64
C LEU A 217 -3.56 18.71 -16.67
N SER A 218 -4.14 18.64 -17.87
CA SER A 218 -5.59 18.65 -18.05
C SER A 218 -6.16 17.23 -17.96
N VAL A 219 -7.19 17.05 -17.14
CA VAL A 219 -7.89 15.78 -17.00
C VAL A 219 -8.64 15.47 -18.30
N VAL A 220 -8.37 14.32 -18.89
CA VAL A 220 -9.09 13.78 -20.06
C VAL A 220 -10.04 12.65 -19.69
N SER A 221 -9.83 12.04 -18.52
CA SER A 221 -10.67 10.97 -17.99
C SER A 221 -10.85 11.19 -16.48
N PRO A 222 -12.05 11.60 -16.03
CA PRO A 222 -12.27 11.96 -14.63
C PRO A 222 -11.98 10.84 -13.64
N TRP A 223 -11.64 11.24 -12.42
CA TRP A 223 -11.45 10.38 -11.26
C TRP A 223 -12.61 9.39 -11.08
N ARG A 224 -12.30 8.10 -11.05
CA ARG A 224 -13.30 7.04 -10.87
C ARG A 224 -12.70 5.81 -10.20
N GLY A 225 -13.54 4.99 -9.59
CA GLY A 225 -13.12 3.69 -9.09
C GLY A 225 -12.69 2.74 -10.22
N TRP A 226 -11.69 1.92 -9.96
CA TRP A 226 -11.34 0.77 -10.81
C TRP A 226 -11.42 -0.52 -9.99
N PHE A 227 -11.74 -1.61 -10.68
CA PHE A 227 -11.99 -2.91 -10.05
C PHE A 227 -10.93 -3.91 -10.49
N GLY A 228 -10.48 -4.72 -9.54
CA GLY A 228 -9.57 -5.82 -9.82
C GLY A 228 -10.28 -6.99 -10.53
N PRO A 229 -9.52 -8.01 -10.91
CA PRO A 229 -10.08 -9.23 -11.52
C PRO A 229 -10.95 -10.02 -10.53
N ASP A 230 -10.79 -9.78 -9.23
CA ASP A 230 -11.66 -10.27 -8.14
C ASP A 230 -12.98 -9.48 -8.02
N LYS A 231 -13.27 -8.57 -8.96
CA LYS A 231 -14.46 -7.70 -8.98
C LYS A 231 -14.60 -6.82 -7.73
N GLN A 232 -13.52 -6.64 -6.97
CA GLN A 232 -13.48 -5.74 -5.82
C GLN A 232 -12.94 -4.38 -6.23
N LEU A 233 -13.38 -3.33 -5.54
CA LEU A 233 -12.81 -2.00 -5.70
C LEU A 233 -11.32 -2.07 -5.35
N ALA A 234 -10.47 -1.87 -6.35
CA ALA A 234 -9.03 -1.97 -6.23
C ALA A 234 -8.36 -0.60 -6.03
N GLY A 235 -9.09 0.49 -6.25
CA GLY A 235 -8.67 1.86 -6.00
C GLY A 235 -9.36 2.84 -6.93
N TYR A 236 -8.71 3.94 -7.24
CA TYR A 236 -9.23 4.98 -8.11
C TYR A 236 -8.22 5.37 -9.19
N THR A 237 -8.69 5.87 -10.32
CA THR A 237 -7.85 6.22 -11.46
C THR A 237 -8.33 7.50 -12.14
N GLU A 238 -7.39 8.28 -12.66
CA GLU A 238 -7.61 9.50 -13.42
C GLU A 238 -6.65 9.56 -14.61
N GLY A 239 -7.19 9.95 -15.76
CA GLY A 239 -6.46 9.99 -17.02
C GLY A 239 -6.13 11.42 -17.43
N TYR A 240 -4.90 11.58 -17.90
CA TYR A 240 -4.34 12.76 -18.56
C TYR A 240 -3.83 12.34 -19.96
N THR A 241 -3.44 13.31 -20.78
CA THR A 241 -2.83 12.99 -22.08
C THR A 241 -1.51 12.24 -21.88
N ASN A 242 -1.45 10.99 -22.35
CA ASN A 242 -0.29 10.07 -22.24
C ASN A 242 0.14 9.69 -20.81
N LEU A 243 -0.61 10.08 -19.78
CA LEU A 243 -0.34 9.74 -18.38
C LEU A 243 -1.62 9.28 -17.70
N THR A 244 -1.54 8.19 -16.95
CA THR A 244 -2.59 7.73 -16.05
C THR A 244 -2.05 7.74 -14.62
N PHE A 245 -2.84 8.28 -13.69
CA PHE A 245 -2.59 8.15 -12.26
C PHE A 245 -3.59 7.18 -11.64
N THR A 246 -3.10 6.23 -10.82
CA THR A 246 -3.93 5.19 -10.21
C THR A 246 -3.55 4.97 -8.74
N THR A 247 -4.51 5.07 -7.83
CA THR A 247 -4.33 4.60 -6.46
C THR A 247 -4.63 3.11 -6.35
N VAL A 248 -3.95 2.42 -5.43
CA VAL A 248 -4.21 1.02 -5.10
C VAL A 248 -4.63 0.92 -3.64
N LYS A 249 -5.89 0.51 -3.44
CA LYS A 249 -6.59 0.58 -2.17
C LYS A 249 -6.06 -0.43 -1.16
N GLY A 250 -5.72 0.06 0.03
CA GLY A 250 -5.11 -0.69 1.10
C GLY A 250 -3.75 -1.24 0.73
N ALA A 251 -2.98 -0.53 -0.10
CA ALA A 251 -1.60 -0.85 -0.42
C ALA A 251 -0.68 0.21 0.17
N GLY A 252 0.49 -0.22 0.67
CA GLY A 252 1.55 0.68 1.13
C GLY A 252 2.51 1.08 -0.01
N HIS A 253 3.73 1.45 0.37
CA HIS A 253 4.80 1.92 -0.52
C HIS A 253 5.18 0.87 -1.57
N MET A 254 5.26 -0.39 -1.15
CA MET A 254 5.49 -1.53 -2.03
C MET A 254 4.15 -2.11 -2.51
N VAL A 255 3.46 -1.41 -3.42
CA VAL A 255 2.15 -1.82 -3.93
C VAL A 255 2.08 -3.30 -4.36
N PRO A 256 3.04 -3.85 -5.15
CA PRO A 256 3.00 -5.26 -5.54
C PRO A 256 3.15 -6.24 -4.39
N ALA A 257 3.81 -5.85 -3.30
CA ALA A 257 3.95 -6.67 -2.10
C ALA A 257 2.65 -6.75 -1.29
N MET A 258 1.96 -5.62 -1.14
CA MET A 258 0.74 -5.52 -0.32
C MET A 258 -0.51 -5.97 -1.08
N ARG A 259 -0.60 -5.66 -2.39
CA ARG A 259 -1.76 -5.99 -3.24
C ARG A 259 -1.31 -6.69 -4.53
N PRO A 260 -0.74 -7.90 -4.46
CA PRO A 260 -0.12 -8.57 -5.60
C PRO A 260 -1.08 -8.80 -6.76
N LEU A 261 -2.33 -9.23 -6.48
CA LEU A 261 -3.34 -9.45 -7.52
C LEU A 261 -3.68 -8.16 -8.27
N HIS A 262 -4.01 -7.10 -7.54
CA HIS A 262 -4.38 -5.80 -8.11
C HIS A 262 -3.20 -5.13 -8.82
N ALA A 263 -1.99 -5.26 -8.27
CA ALA A 263 -0.77 -4.74 -8.89
C ALA A 263 -0.42 -5.47 -10.19
N LEU A 264 -0.54 -6.80 -10.22
CA LEU A 264 -0.31 -7.60 -11.43
C LEU A 264 -1.31 -7.25 -12.52
N TYR A 265 -2.61 -7.20 -12.18
CA TYR A 265 -3.65 -6.80 -13.12
C TYR A 265 -3.40 -5.40 -13.70
N MET A 266 -3.13 -4.41 -12.84
CA MET A 266 -2.78 -3.05 -13.27
C MET A 266 -1.55 -3.02 -14.19
N PHE A 267 -0.49 -3.77 -13.85
CA PHE A 267 0.72 -3.88 -14.65
C PHE A 267 0.45 -4.50 -16.02
N GLU A 268 -0.30 -5.60 -16.07
CA GLU A 268 -0.64 -6.29 -17.31
C GLU A 268 -1.53 -5.44 -18.22
N CYS A 269 -2.51 -4.73 -17.67
CA CYS A 269 -3.31 -3.77 -18.44
C CYS A 269 -2.45 -2.62 -18.97
N PHE A 270 -1.47 -2.14 -18.20
CA PHE A 270 -0.53 -1.12 -18.70
C PHE A 270 0.34 -1.63 -19.86
N VAL A 271 0.89 -2.84 -19.74
CA VAL A 271 1.80 -3.43 -20.75
C VAL A 271 1.05 -3.85 -22.02
N TYR A 272 -0.05 -4.59 -21.87
CA TYR A 272 -0.75 -5.22 -23.00
C TYR A 272 -1.98 -4.43 -23.47
N GLY A 273 -2.44 -3.47 -22.68
CA GLY A 273 -3.69 -2.74 -22.91
C GLY A 273 -4.92 -3.45 -22.35
N ASP A 274 -5.94 -2.65 -22.01
CA ASP A 274 -7.15 -3.09 -21.31
C ASP A 274 -7.88 -4.25 -22.02
N ALA A 275 -7.94 -4.21 -23.35
CA ALA A 275 -8.61 -5.24 -24.15
C ALA A 275 -7.93 -6.62 -24.07
N ALA A 276 -6.60 -6.65 -23.88
CA ALA A 276 -5.86 -7.89 -23.74
C ALA A 276 -5.92 -8.38 -22.30
N CYS A 277 -5.67 -7.50 -21.31
CA CYS A 277 -5.66 -7.91 -19.90
C CYS A 277 -7.05 -8.36 -19.41
N ALA A 278 -8.15 -7.85 -19.98
CA ALA A 278 -9.51 -8.30 -19.64
C ALA A 278 -9.76 -9.79 -19.94
N LYS A 279 -8.88 -10.44 -20.71
CA LYS A 279 -8.95 -11.88 -21.03
C LYS A 279 -8.04 -12.73 -20.16
N PHE A 280 -7.19 -12.11 -19.32
CA PHE A 280 -6.27 -12.82 -18.45
C PHE A 280 -7.04 -13.46 -17.29
N THR A 281 -6.52 -14.60 -16.84
CA THR A 281 -7.09 -15.36 -15.73
C THR A 281 -6.17 -15.30 -14.53
N TYR A 282 -6.75 -15.08 -13.36
CA TYR A 282 -6.00 -14.98 -12.11
C TYR A 282 -6.43 -16.09 -11.15
N PRO A 283 -5.54 -16.52 -10.23
CA PRO A 283 -5.91 -17.54 -9.26
C PRO A 283 -6.96 -16.99 -8.30
N VAL A 284 -7.93 -17.85 -7.98
CA VAL A 284 -9.01 -17.57 -7.02
C VAL A 284 -8.64 -18.15 -5.67
N ASP A 285 -8.83 -17.39 -4.59
CA ASP A 285 -8.63 -17.87 -3.23
C ASP A 285 -9.95 -18.15 -2.48
N GLY A 286 -9.84 -18.80 -1.31
CA GLY A 286 -11.01 -19.12 -0.49
C GLY A 286 -11.75 -17.87 0.02
N PHE A 287 -11.09 -16.72 0.13
CA PHE A 287 -11.72 -15.47 0.54
C PHE A 287 -12.56 -14.87 -0.60
N GLU A 288 -12.12 -14.99 -1.85
CA GLU A 288 -12.93 -14.64 -3.02
C GLU A 288 -14.17 -15.51 -3.16
N ALA A 289 -14.10 -16.80 -2.78
CA ALA A 289 -15.27 -17.66 -2.68
C ALA A 289 -16.22 -17.20 -1.56
N LEU A 290 -15.69 -16.85 -0.39
CA LEU A 290 -16.46 -16.37 0.76
C LEU A 290 -17.14 -15.02 0.52
N THR A 291 -16.52 -14.14 -0.26
CA THR A 291 -17.10 -12.84 -0.64
C THR A 291 -18.05 -12.93 -1.83
N GLY A 292 -18.19 -14.10 -2.46
CA GLY A 292 -18.99 -14.28 -3.68
C GLY A 292 -18.37 -13.65 -4.93
N ALA A 293 -17.11 -13.17 -4.86
CA ALA A 293 -16.36 -12.67 -6.00
C ALA A 293 -16.15 -13.76 -7.07
N ALA A 294 -15.93 -14.99 -6.59
CA ALA A 294 -15.77 -16.19 -7.39
C ALA A 294 -17.06 -17.02 -7.46
N THR A 295 -18.22 -16.40 -7.74
CA THR A 295 -19.42 -17.18 -8.09
C THR A 295 -19.13 -18.02 -9.32
N THR A 296 -18.84 -19.30 -9.10
CA THR A 296 -18.92 -20.34 -10.12
C THR A 296 -20.40 -20.53 -10.42
N THR A 297 -20.87 -20.00 -11.55
CA THR A 297 -21.95 -20.66 -12.28
C THR A 297 -21.41 -21.98 -12.81
N ASP A 298 -21.31 -22.98 -11.94
CA ASP A 298 -21.37 -24.39 -12.31
C ASP A 298 -21.73 -25.20 -11.06
N SER A 299 -23.03 -25.18 -10.77
CA SER A 299 -23.67 -25.97 -9.72
C SER A 299 -23.69 -27.44 -10.12
N SER A 300 -22.53 -28.10 -10.10
CA SER A 300 -22.45 -29.57 -9.95
C SER A 300 -22.06 -29.91 -8.50
N ALA A 301 -22.73 -29.28 -7.54
CA ALA A 301 -22.58 -29.63 -6.13
C ALA A 301 -23.32 -30.95 -5.87
N THR A 302 -22.54 -32.01 -5.74
CA THR A 302 -22.97 -33.30 -5.22
C THR A 302 -23.65 -33.14 -3.84
N SER A 303 -24.74 -33.89 -3.68
CA SER A 303 -25.72 -33.85 -2.60
C SER A 303 -25.17 -34.24 -1.21
N HIS A 304 -24.35 -33.40 -0.59
CA HIS A 304 -23.95 -33.57 0.81
C HIS A 304 -24.53 -32.51 1.76
N GLY A 305 -25.11 -31.42 1.23
CA GLY A 305 -25.72 -30.36 2.04
C GLY A 305 -27.06 -30.73 2.70
N ALA A 306 -27.84 -31.62 2.07
CA ALA A 306 -29.18 -31.95 2.57
C ALA A 306 -29.18 -32.75 3.89
N LEU A 307 -28.14 -33.52 4.18
CA LEU A 307 -28.03 -34.33 5.40
C LEU A 307 -27.73 -33.49 6.64
N TRP A 308 -26.92 -32.43 6.51
CA TRP A 308 -26.56 -31.56 7.63
C TRP A 308 -27.69 -30.61 8.04
N THR A 309 -28.52 -30.17 7.09
CA THR A 309 -29.71 -29.36 7.38
C THR A 309 -30.76 -30.12 8.16
N VAL A 310 -30.95 -31.42 7.90
CA VAL A 310 -31.92 -32.25 8.65
C VAL A 310 -31.40 -32.56 10.07
N ALA A 311 -30.09 -32.82 10.21
CA ALA A 311 -29.47 -33.04 11.51
C ALA A 311 -29.52 -31.78 12.41
N GLY A 312 -29.27 -30.60 11.85
CA GLY A 312 -29.33 -29.33 12.58
C GLY A 312 -30.73 -29.00 13.13
N ILE A 313 -31.78 -29.27 12.34
CA ILE A 313 -33.17 -29.06 12.76
C ILE A 313 -33.55 -30.01 13.91
N ALA A 314 -33.15 -31.29 13.85
CA ALA A 314 -33.44 -32.26 14.90
C ALA A 314 -32.78 -31.89 16.25
N VAL A 315 -31.55 -31.39 16.22
CA VAL A 315 -30.84 -30.92 17.43
C VAL A 315 -31.48 -29.66 18.00
N GLY A 316 -31.88 -28.70 17.14
CA GLY A 316 -32.55 -27.48 17.58
C GLY A 316 -33.88 -27.74 18.30
N VAL A 317 -34.69 -28.68 17.80
CA VAL A 317 -35.97 -29.06 18.44
C VAL A 317 -35.75 -29.71 19.81
N ALA A 318 -34.73 -30.57 19.95
CA ALA A 318 -34.42 -31.22 21.22
C ALA A 318 -33.95 -30.23 22.31
N VAL A 319 -33.15 -29.22 21.94
CA VAL A 319 -32.68 -28.18 22.87
C VAL A 319 -33.83 -27.31 23.36
N VAL A 320 -34.73 -26.90 22.46
CA VAL A 320 -35.90 -26.08 22.80
C VAL A 320 -36.85 -26.85 23.73
N ALA A 321 -37.06 -28.14 23.49
CA ALA A 321 -37.85 -29.00 24.36
C ALA A 321 -37.22 -29.16 25.76
N GLY A 322 -35.89 -29.31 25.84
CA GLY A 322 -35.16 -29.39 27.11
C GLY A 322 -35.22 -28.10 27.92
N LEU A 323 -35.08 -26.95 27.27
CA LEU A 323 -35.19 -25.62 27.91
C LEU A 323 -36.62 -25.35 28.42
N ALA A 324 -37.64 -25.73 27.65
CA ALA A 324 -39.04 -25.58 28.06
C ALA A 324 -39.39 -26.46 29.27
N TRP A 325 -38.83 -27.68 29.34
CA TRP A 325 -38.98 -28.56 30.50
C TRP A 325 -38.26 -28.02 31.74
N GLY A 326 -37.04 -27.52 31.58
CA GLY A 326 -36.28 -26.87 32.67
C GLY A 326 -36.97 -25.62 33.22
N TYR A 327 -37.52 -24.78 32.33
CA TYR A 327 -38.25 -23.57 32.73
C TYR A 327 -39.55 -23.88 33.49
N ARG A 328 -40.27 -24.94 33.11
CA ARG A 328 -41.46 -25.43 33.85
C ARG A 328 -41.12 -25.93 35.24
N LYS A 329 -39.96 -26.58 35.43
CA LYS A 329 -39.52 -27.10 36.73
C LYS A 329 -39.10 -25.96 37.69
N MET A 330 -38.51 -24.88 37.18
CA MET A 330 -38.05 -23.75 38.00
C MET A 330 -39.18 -22.85 38.54
N ARG A 331 -40.32 -22.74 37.85
CA ARG A 331 -41.47 -21.93 38.33
C ARG A 331 -42.19 -22.51 39.55
N GLY A 332 -41.88 -23.73 39.98
CA GLY A 332 -42.48 -24.38 41.15
C GLY A 332 -41.90 -23.94 42.51
N SER A 333 -40.78 -23.21 42.52
CA SER A 333 -40.13 -22.76 43.75
C SER A 333 -40.04 -21.22 43.76
N LYS A 334 -40.94 -20.57 44.51
CA LYS A 334 -40.78 -19.14 44.83
C LYS A 334 -40.05 -19.02 46.16
N ALA A 335 -39.01 -18.20 46.21
CA ALA A 335 -38.45 -17.68 47.45
C ALA A 335 -38.29 -16.15 47.31
N GLU A 336 -38.74 -15.45 48.34
CA GLU A 336 -38.74 -14.00 48.52
C GLU A 336 -37.32 -13.43 48.61
N TYR A 337 -37.13 -12.21 48.10
CA TYR A 337 -35.90 -11.44 48.31
C TYR A 337 -36.13 -10.40 49.42
N ALA A 338 -35.19 -10.33 50.36
CA ALA A 338 -35.12 -9.28 51.37
C ALA A 338 -34.59 -7.97 50.75
N PRO A 339 -35.03 -6.78 51.22
CA PRO A 339 -34.63 -5.51 50.64
C PRO A 339 -33.26 -5.06 51.16
N LEU A 340 -32.49 -4.43 50.28
CA LEU A 340 -31.20 -3.81 50.62
C LEU A 340 -31.43 -2.38 51.13
N THR A 341 -30.87 -2.05 52.29
CA THR A 341 -30.75 -0.67 52.78
C THR A 341 -29.45 -0.03 52.29
N ALA A 342 -29.51 1.29 52.08
CA ALA A 342 -28.43 2.15 51.61
C ALA A 342 -27.25 2.24 52.58
#